data_AF-A0A256WEX2-F1
#
_entry.id   AF-A0A256WEX2-F1
#
_cell.length_a   1.000
_cell.length_b   1.000
_cell.length_c   1.000
_cell.angle_alpha   90.00
_cell.angle_beta   90.00
_cell.angle_gamma   90.00
#
_symmetry.space_group_name_H-M   'P 1'
#
loop_
_entity.id
_entity.type
_entity.pdbx_description
1 polymer ?
#
loop_
_entity_poly.entity_id
_entity_poly.type
_entity_poly.pdbx_seq_one_letter_code
_entity_poly.pdbx_strand_id
1 'polypeptide(L)'
;MQAISIFYSFDYGILKQLYEVKYHNINALVKFVDSANQEAKVSLRLSDSKQNFEIVSAELNKENVNFTRSNFTPNTIYLSKRINLPAFNFYKKGRAEIQDEGSQLISYALNPSNHSSILDSCAGAGGKSLHISDLTNGTAEISY
;
A
#
# COMPACT_ATOMS: atom_id res chain seq x y z
N MET A 1 3.80 -14.96 27.02
CA MET A 1 4.39 -15.01 25.66
C MET A 1 4.15 -16.34 24.95
N GLN A 2 4.43 -17.50 25.57
CA GLN A 2 4.13 -18.82 24.97
C GLN A 2 2.66 -18.99 24.54
N ALA A 3 1.70 -18.57 25.38
CA ALA A 3 0.28 -18.62 25.00
C ALA A 3 -0.05 -17.78 23.74
N ILE A 4 0.60 -16.62 23.58
CA ILE A 4 0.43 -15.75 22.40
C ILE A 4 1.01 -16.41 21.15
N SER A 5 2.20 -17.02 21.28
CA SER A 5 2.86 -17.78 20.21
C SER A 5 1.95 -18.88 19.66
N ILE A 6 1.36 -19.69 20.54
CA ILE A 6 0.48 -20.80 20.16
C ILE A 6 -0.83 -20.26 19.56
N PHE A 7 -1.48 -19.31 20.22
CA PHE A 7 -2.81 -18.83 19.79
C PHE A 7 -2.75 -18.11 18.45
N TYR A 8 -1.75 -17.25 18.24
CA TYR A 8 -1.58 -16.47 17.02
C TYR A 8 -0.66 -17.14 16.00
N SER A 9 -0.17 -18.37 16.23
CA SER A 9 0.78 -19.05 15.32
C SER A 9 2.02 -18.21 14.97
N PHE A 10 2.51 -17.41 15.92
CA PHE A 10 3.72 -16.61 15.77
C PHE A 10 4.91 -17.31 16.44
N ASP A 11 6.10 -17.21 15.84
CA ASP A 11 7.33 -17.75 16.44
C ASP A 11 7.63 -17.08 17.80
N TYR A 12 7.97 -17.90 18.80
CA TYR A 12 8.23 -17.43 20.16
C TYR A 12 9.44 -16.49 20.23
N GLY A 13 10.51 -16.77 19.48
CA GLY A 13 11.71 -15.94 19.43
C GLY A 13 11.41 -14.55 18.88
N ILE A 14 10.68 -14.49 17.76
CA ILE A 14 10.21 -13.24 17.16
C ILE A 14 9.34 -12.45 18.16
N LEU A 15 8.39 -13.09 18.84
CA LEU A 15 7.55 -12.40 19.82
C LEU A 15 8.34 -11.85 21.00
N LYS A 16 9.30 -12.62 21.50
CA LYS A 16 10.18 -12.18 22.58
C LYS A 16 11.00 -10.97 22.14
N GLN A 17 11.60 -11.01 20.95
CA GLN A 17 12.36 -9.88 20.42
C GLN A 17 11.50 -8.64 20.19
N LEU A 18 10.31 -8.79 19.60
CA LEU A 18 9.37 -7.68 19.39
C LEU A 18 8.94 -7.04 20.72
N TYR A 19 8.69 -7.85 21.74
CA TYR A 19 8.38 -7.35 23.08
C TYR A 19 9.56 -6.59 23.69
N GLU A 20 10.75 -7.18 23.65
CA GLU A 20 11.95 -6.65 24.31
C GLU A 20 12.56 -5.44 23.62
N VAL A 21 12.35 -5.26 22.31
CA VAL A 21 12.99 -4.19 21.53
C VAL A 21 12.01 -3.07 21.16
N LYS A 22 10.71 -3.37 20.98
CA LYS A 22 9.76 -2.44 20.39
C LYS A 22 8.56 -2.12 21.27
N TYR A 23 7.84 -3.14 21.73
CA TYR A 23 6.52 -2.90 22.33
C TYR A 23 6.58 -2.65 23.83
N HIS A 24 7.40 -3.41 24.58
CA HIS A 24 7.46 -3.39 26.05
C HIS A 24 6.09 -3.47 26.75
N ASN A 25 5.05 -3.92 26.03
CA ASN A 25 3.66 -3.90 26.43
C ASN A 25 2.92 -5.06 25.76
N ILE A 26 2.36 -5.95 26.57
CA ILE A 26 1.70 -7.18 26.08
C ILE A 26 0.45 -6.83 25.25
N ASN A 27 -0.35 -5.86 25.67
CA ASN A 27 -1.57 -5.49 24.96
C ASN A 27 -1.25 -4.91 23.57
N ALA A 28 -0.19 -4.09 23.46
CA ALA A 28 0.25 -3.56 22.19
C ALA A 28 0.81 -4.65 21.26
N LEU A 29 1.58 -5.60 21.81
CA LEU A 29 2.06 -6.76 21.07
C LEU A 29 0.91 -7.65 20.57
N VAL A 30 -0.07 -7.94 21.42
CA VAL A 30 -1.27 -8.71 21.06
C VAL A 30 -2.02 -8.05 19.92
N LYS A 31 -2.23 -6.72 19.98
CA LYS A 31 -2.86 -5.96 18.88
C LYS A 31 -2.07 -6.08 17.57
N PHE A 32 -0.75 -6.07 17.62
CA PHE A 32 0.08 -6.23 16.43
C PHE A 32 -0.05 -7.62 15.82
N VAL A 33 0.11 -8.69 16.61
CA VAL A 33 0.06 -10.07 16.09
C VAL A 33 -1.34 -10.45 15.61
N ASP A 34 -2.38 -9.92 16.28
CA ASP A 34 -3.76 -10.07 15.85
C ASP A 34 -3.96 -9.43 14.47
N SER A 35 -3.51 -8.19 14.29
CA SER A 35 -3.57 -7.48 13.01
C SER A 35 -2.75 -8.14 11.91
N ALA A 36 -1.57 -8.67 12.24
CA ALA A 36 -0.66 -9.30 11.28
C ALA A 36 -1.17 -10.67 10.79
N ASN A 37 -2.10 -11.28 11.53
CA ASN A 37 -2.81 -12.51 11.13
C ASN A 37 -4.09 -12.27 10.35
N GLN A 38 -4.51 -11.02 10.18
CA GLN A 38 -5.64 -10.70 9.31
C GLN A 38 -5.19 -10.63 7.85
N GLU A 39 -6.10 -10.94 6.93
CA GLU A 39 -5.82 -10.74 5.52
C GLU A 39 -5.57 -9.25 5.23
N ALA A 40 -4.47 -8.96 4.53
CA ALA A 40 -4.14 -7.61 4.15
C ALA A 40 -5.22 -7.01 3.23
N LYS A 41 -5.63 -5.77 3.52
CA LYS A 41 -6.52 -5.01 2.64
C LYS A 41 -5.85 -4.81 1.28
N VAL A 42 -6.62 -4.93 0.20
CA VAL A 42 -6.13 -4.58 -1.14
C VAL A 42 -6.19 -3.07 -1.29
N SER A 43 -5.02 -2.44 -1.45
CA SER A 43 -4.88 -1.01 -1.74
C SER A 43 -4.53 -0.80 -3.20
N LEU A 44 -5.17 0.22 -3.79
CA LEU A 44 -4.91 0.70 -5.14
C LEU A 44 -4.35 2.12 -5.07
N ARG A 45 -3.25 2.38 -5.77
CA ARG A 45 -2.76 3.75 -6.05
C ARG A 45 -3.37 4.26 -7.34
N LEU A 46 -3.89 5.48 -7.35
CA LEU A 46 -4.35 6.19 -8.54
C LEU A 46 -3.23 7.04 -9.16
N SER A 47 -3.10 7.01 -10.49
CA SER A 47 -2.08 7.79 -11.24
C SER A 47 -2.43 9.28 -11.46
N ASP A 48 -3.65 9.70 -11.10
CA ASP A 48 -4.09 11.10 -11.01
C ASP A 48 -5.26 11.18 -10.00
N SER A 49 -5.18 12.11 -9.05
CA SER A 49 -5.98 12.07 -7.82
C SER A 49 -7.48 12.33 -8.02
N LYS A 50 -7.86 13.27 -8.87
CA LYS A 50 -9.26 13.75 -8.93
C LYS A 50 -10.02 13.07 -10.06
N GLN A 51 -9.50 13.13 -11.27
CA GLN A 51 -10.15 12.56 -12.44
C GLN A 51 -10.24 11.03 -12.34
N ASN A 52 -9.14 10.36 -11.99
CA ASN A 52 -9.17 8.90 -11.90
C ASN A 52 -9.98 8.41 -10.69
N PHE A 53 -10.08 9.17 -9.60
CA PHE A 53 -10.96 8.77 -8.49
C PHE A 53 -12.41 8.66 -8.94
N GLU A 54 -12.94 9.65 -9.65
CA GLU A 54 -14.32 9.64 -10.15
C GLU A 54 -14.55 8.48 -11.12
N ILE A 55 -13.63 8.28 -12.06
CA ILE A 55 -13.69 7.20 -13.06
C ILE A 55 -13.64 5.81 -12.39
N VAL A 56 -12.66 5.59 -11.50
CA VAL A 56 -12.47 4.32 -10.80
C VAL A 56 -13.66 4.04 -9.90
N SER A 57 -14.14 5.05 -9.16
CA SER A 57 -15.31 4.93 -8.29
C SER A 57 -16.57 4.55 -9.07
N ALA A 58 -16.80 5.17 -10.24
CA ALA A 58 -17.94 4.85 -11.08
C ALA A 58 -17.89 3.42 -11.61
N GLU A 59 -16.72 2.96 -12.08
CA GLU A 59 -16.54 1.58 -12.55
C GLU A 59 -16.71 0.56 -11.41
N LEU A 60 -16.16 0.83 -10.21
CA LEU A 60 -16.30 -0.05 -9.04
C LEU A 60 -17.76 -0.12 -8.56
N ASN A 61 -18.46 1.01 -8.50
CA ASN A 61 -19.87 1.07 -8.09
C ASN A 61 -20.78 0.31 -9.07
N LYS A 62 -20.52 0.40 -10.38
CA LYS A 62 -21.29 -0.34 -11.40
C LYS A 62 -21.24 -1.85 -11.17
N GLU A 63 -20.10 -2.36 -10.72
CA GLU A 63 -19.88 -3.78 -10.41
C GLU A 63 -20.18 -4.13 -8.94
N ASN A 64 -20.82 -3.23 -8.19
CA ASN A 64 -21.15 -3.39 -6.77
C ASN A 64 -19.94 -3.75 -5.89
N VAL A 65 -18.78 -3.17 -6.20
CA VAL A 65 -17.56 -3.34 -5.41
C VAL A 65 -17.50 -2.27 -4.33
N ASN A 66 -17.51 -2.70 -3.07
CA ASN A 66 -17.31 -1.80 -1.94
C ASN A 66 -15.84 -1.35 -1.83
N PHE A 67 -15.65 -0.05 -1.64
CA PHE A 67 -14.34 0.55 -1.45
C PHE A 67 -14.38 1.76 -0.52
N THR A 68 -13.24 2.12 0.04
CA THR A 68 -13.06 3.30 0.90
C THR A 68 -11.82 4.06 0.52
N ARG A 69 -11.82 5.39 0.63
CA ARG A 69 -10.61 6.20 0.44
C ARG A 69 -9.70 6.10 1.66
N SER A 70 -8.40 6.24 1.45
CA SER A 70 -7.47 6.38 2.56
C SER A 70 -7.54 7.75 3.23
N ASN A 71 -7.18 7.78 4.51
CA ASN A 71 -6.96 8.99 5.30
C ASN A 71 -5.47 9.39 5.37
N PHE A 72 -4.55 8.54 4.89
CA PHE A 72 -3.10 8.77 4.99
C PHE A 72 -2.48 9.27 3.69
N THR A 73 -3.03 8.85 2.54
CA THR A 73 -2.52 9.25 1.22
C THR A 73 -3.66 9.74 0.34
N PRO A 74 -3.43 10.76 -0.51
CA PRO A 74 -4.49 11.35 -1.32
C PRO A 74 -5.00 10.42 -2.43
N ASN A 75 -4.16 9.49 -2.89
CA ASN A 75 -4.41 8.69 -4.10
C ASN A 75 -4.66 7.21 -3.82
N THR A 76 -5.02 6.84 -2.59
CA THR A 76 -5.31 5.43 -2.24
C THR A 76 -6.79 5.15 -2.10
N ILE A 77 -7.21 4.04 -2.71
CA ILE A 77 -8.48 3.37 -2.47
C ILE A 77 -8.22 1.98 -1.88
N TYR A 78 -8.96 1.60 -0.84
CA TYR A 78 -9.02 0.24 -0.33
C TYR A 78 -10.25 -0.47 -0.85
N LEU A 79 -10.06 -1.67 -1.38
CA LEU A 79 -11.17 -2.56 -1.70
C LEU A 79 -11.54 -3.38 -0.47
N SER A 80 -12.84 -3.56 -0.22
CA SER A 80 -13.32 -4.38 0.90
C SER A 80 -13.05 -5.88 0.71
N LYS A 81 -12.76 -6.31 -0.53
CA LYS A 81 -12.41 -7.70 -0.89
C LYS A 81 -11.53 -7.73 -2.13
N ARG A 82 -10.84 -8.85 -2.36
CA ARG A 82 -10.14 -9.10 -3.63
C ARG A 82 -11.13 -9.20 -4.79
N ILE A 83 -10.77 -8.62 -5.91
CA ILE A 83 -11.54 -8.65 -7.16
C ILE A 83 -10.60 -8.96 -8.33
N ASN A 84 -11.17 -9.38 -9.47
CA ASN A 84 -10.42 -9.54 -10.71
C ASN A 84 -10.15 -8.17 -11.36
N LEU A 85 -9.14 -7.45 -10.88
CA LEU A 85 -8.75 -6.13 -11.38
C LEU A 85 -8.50 -6.09 -12.90
N PRO A 86 -7.83 -7.09 -13.50
CA PRO A 86 -7.70 -7.18 -14.97
C PRO A 86 -9.01 -7.15 -15.75
N ALA A 87 -10.18 -7.39 -15.14
CA ALA A 87 -11.46 -7.25 -15.82
C ALA A 87 -11.87 -5.77 -16.03
N PHE A 88 -11.40 -4.85 -15.19
CA PHE A 88 -11.82 -3.45 -15.17
C PHE A 88 -11.07 -2.60 -16.20
N ASN A 89 -11.76 -1.62 -16.79
CA ASN A 89 -11.17 -0.75 -17.81
C ASN A 89 -10.21 0.26 -17.20
N PHE A 90 -10.48 0.75 -15.99
CA PHE A 90 -9.55 1.64 -15.29
C PHE A 90 -8.18 0.97 -15.07
N TYR A 91 -8.16 -0.33 -14.76
CA TYR A 91 -6.94 -1.07 -14.50
C TYR A 91 -6.14 -1.28 -15.79
N LYS A 92 -6.82 -1.75 -16.86
CA LYS A 92 -6.21 -1.90 -18.19
C LYS A 92 -5.61 -0.59 -18.76
N LYS A 93 -6.16 0.55 -18.34
CA LYS A 93 -5.72 1.89 -18.77
C LYS A 93 -4.66 2.50 -17.86
N GLY A 94 -4.14 1.77 -16.87
CA GLY A 94 -3.13 2.28 -15.94
C GLY A 94 -3.62 3.42 -15.04
N ARG A 95 -4.94 3.51 -14.81
CA ARG A 95 -5.52 4.55 -13.94
C ARG A 95 -5.38 4.23 -12.46
N ALA A 96 -5.20 2.94 -12.16
CA ALA A 96 -4.94 2.46 -10.82
C ALA A 96 -4.01 1.24 -10.87
N GLU A 97 -3.15 1.12 -9.86
CA GLU A 97 -2.20 0.03 -9.69
C GLU A 97 -2.34 -0.59 -8.30
N ILE A 98 -2.08 -1.89 -8.18
CA ILE A 98 -2.01 -2.53 -6.85
C ILE A 98 -0.73 -2.06 -6.17
N GLN A 99 -0.85 -1.33 -5.06
CA GLN A 99 0.30 -0.92 -4.28
C GLN A 99 -0.07 -0.67 -2.82
N ASP A 100 0.68 -1.32 -1.93
CA ASP A 100 0.61 -1.09 -0.49
C ASP A 100 0.75 0.40 -0.15
N GLU A 101 -0.12 0.90 0.73
CA GLU A 101 -0.11 2.31 1.12
C GLU A 101 1.20 2.72 1.82
N GLY A 102 1.79 1.83 2.63
CA GLY A 102 3.08 2.09 3.25
C GLY A 102 4.15 2.37 2.20
N SER A 103 4.13 1.63 1.09
CA SER A 103 5.00 1.92 -0.06
C SER A 103 4.70 3.25 -0.75
N GLN A 104 3.44 3.68 -0.80
CA GLN A 104 3.07 4.99 -1.36
C GLN A 104 3.56 6.15 -0.48
N LEU A 105 3.45 6.01 0.84
CA LEU A 105 3.94 6.99 1.81
C LEU A 105 5.45 7.23 1.68
N ILE A 106 6.23 6.21 1.32
CA ILE A 106 7.68 6.35 1.07
C ILE A 106 7.93 7.31 -0.10
N SER A 107 7.21 7.16 -1.22
CA SER A 107 7.37 8.06 -2.38
C SER A 107 6.93 9.49 -2.06
N TYR A 108 5.87 9.67 -1.27
CA TYR A 108 5.47 11.00 -0.79
C TYR A 108 6.52 11.61 0.16
N ALA A 109 7.08 10.81 1.07
CA ALA A 109 8.11 11.26 2.00
C ALA A 109 9.42 11.64 1.29
N LEU A 110 9.75 10.95 0.19
CA LEU A 110 10.88 11.32 -0.68
C LEU A 110 10.70 12.71 -1.30
N ASN A 111 9.44 13.12 -1.55
CA ASN A 111 9.06 14.41 -2.12
C ASN A 111 9.91 14.81 -3.36
N PRO A 112 9.89 14.00 -4.43
CA PRO A 112 10.75 14.21 -5.58
C PRO A 112 10.37 15.49 -6.34
N SER A 113 11.37 16.24 -6.80
CA SER A 113 11.15 17.40 -7.66
C SER A 113 11.18 16.99 -9.13
N ASN A 114 10.52 17.78 -9.98
CA ASN A 114 10.67 17.62 -11.43
C ASN A 114 12.15 17.68 -11.83
N HIS A 115 12.53 16.88 -12.83
CA HIS A 115 13.90 16.79 -13.35
C HIS A 115 14.99 16.36 -12.34
N SER A 116 14.64 15.82 -11.17
CA SER A 116 15.63 15.23 -10.26
C SER A 116 16.14 13.89 -10.78
N SER A 117 17.41 13.58 -10.54
CA SER A 117 17.94 12.22 -10.70
C SER A 117 17.79 11.44 -9.40
N ILE A 118 17.14 10.28 -9.46
CA ILE A 118 16.80 9.42 -8.32
C ILE A 118 17.31 8.01 -8.57
N LEU A 119 17.98 7.42 -7.57
CA LEU A 119 18.37 6.01 -7.58
C LEU A 119 17.37 5.20 -6.76
N ASP A 120 16.61 4.32 -7.43
CA ASP A 120 15.76 3.30 -6.81
C ASP A 120 16.52 1.98 -6.69
N SER A 121 17.39 1.89 -5.66
CA SER A 121 18.25 0.73 -5.42
C SER A 121 17.50 -0.57 -5.08
N CYS A 122 16.19 -0.49 -4.89
CA CYS A 122 15.30 -1.62 -4.59
C CYS A 122 14.09 -1.59 -5.53
N ALA A 123 14.32 -1.32 -6.82
CA ALA A 123 13.25 -1.16 -7.81
C ALA A 123 12.26 -2.32 -7.80
N GLY A 124 12.70 -3.58 -7.59
CA GLY A 124 11.81 -4.73 -7.45
C GLY A 124 10.81 -4.82 -8.61
N ALA A 125 9.51 -4.77 -8.32
CA ALA A 125 8.44 -4.75 -9.33
C ALA A 125 8.19 -3.36 -9.99
N GLY A 126 8.96 -2.33 -9.62
CA GLY A 126 8.91 -0.98 -10.19
C GLY A 126 7.82 -0.06 -9.64
N GLY A 127 7.01 -0.52 -8.68
CA GLY A 127 5.85 0.25 -8.21
C GLY A 127 6.20 1.61 -7.59
N LYS A 128 7.35 1.72 -6.90
CA LYS A 128 7.81 3.00 -6.31
C LYS A 128 8.39 3.92 -7.37
N SER A 129 9.19 3.39 -8.30
CA SER A 129 9.71 4.12 -9.45
C SER A 129 8.57 4.71 -10.29
N LEU A 130 7.51 3.91 -10.55
CA LEU A 130 6.32 4.39 -11.24
C LEU A 130 5.61 5.51 -10.45
N HIS A 131 5.52 5.39 -9.13
CA HIS A 131 4.93 6.45 -8.30
C HIS A 131 5.74 7.74 -8.36
N ILE A 132 7.06 7.64 -8.30
CA ILE A 132 7.97 8.80 -8.39
C ILE A 132 7.83 9.46 -9.76
N SER A 133 7.69 8.66 -10.83
CA SER A 133 7.38 9.16 -12.16
C SER A 133 6.06 9.93 -12.17
N ASP A 134 4.99 9.37 -11.60
CA ASP A 134 3.68 10.05 -11.49
C ASP A 134 3.80 11.39 -10.74
N LEU A 135 4.49 11.42 -9.60
CA LEU A 135 4.68 12.62 -8.76
C LEU A 135 5.48 13.72 -9.46
N THR A 136 6.32 13.36 -10.42
CA THR A 136 7.18 14.28 -11.18
C THR A 136 6.68 14.48 -12.62
N ASN A 137 5.46 14.05 -12.93
CA ASN A 137 4.88 14.11 -14.28
C ASN A 137 5.80 13.50 -15.36
N GLY A 138 6.52 12.42 -15.02
CA GLY A 138 7.45 11.73 -15.90
C GLY A 138 8.73 12.49 -16.20
N THR A 139 9.06 13.53 -15.43
CA THR A 139 10.24 14.38 -15.71
C THR A 139 11.48 14.00 -14.91
N ALA A 140 11.36 13.23 -13.82
CA ALA A 140 12.51 12.73 -13.08
C ALA A 140 13.25 11.66 -13.87
N GLU A 141 14.57 11.66 -13.75
CA GLU A 141 15.42 10.56 -14.21
C GLU A 141 15.50 9.53 -13.07
N ILE A 142 15.05 8.31 -13.33
CA ILE A 142 15.01 7.24 -12.33
C ILE A 142 15.92 6.10 -12.77
N SER A 143 16.99 5.88 -12.03
CA SER A 143 17.96 4.80 -12.23
C SER A 143 17.74 3.71 -11.19
N TYR A 144 18.14 2.47 -11.48
CA TYR A 144 17.96 1.31 -10.60
C TYR A 144 19.20 0.40 -10.60
#